data_AF-A0A3D4QCV1-F1
#
_entry.id   AF-A0A3D4QCV1-F1
#
_cell.length_a   1.000
_cell.length_b   1.000
_cell.length_c   1.000
_cell.angle_alpha   90.00
_cell.angle_beta   90.00
_cell.angle_gamma   90.00
#
_symmetry.space_group_name_H-M   'P 1'
#
loop_
_entity.id
_entity.type
_entity.pdbx_description
1 polymer ?
#
loop_
_entity_poly.entity_id
_entity_poly.type
_entity_poly.pdbx_seq_one_letter_code
_entity_poly.pdbx_strand_id
1 'polypeptide(L)'
;MHGNGKSVMTSIHSFDLDAYLGRIGYRGAVAPTLDTLTEIQARHPAAITFENLDSLTGRVPSLTLADVQRKLVTEGRGGYCFEQNLLLRHVLDAIGFRVSGLGARVLWNTPAGPTPPRSHMVLRVDLDGDAYIADVGFGGMTMTAPMRLTAGTAQETPHGPYRLVPTEDSHRLEARIGDQWHPLYVFDQVEQTSTDYEVGNWYVATHPASLFVTTLICARTDAG
;
A
#
# COMPACT_ATOMS: atom_id res chain seq x y z
N MET A 1 36.95 14.77 41.16
CA MET A 1 37.12 13.44 40.54
C MET A 1 35.87 13.13 39.75
N HIS A 2 36.07 12.71 38.51
CA HIS A 2 35.06 12.51 37.47
C HIS A 2 34.18 11.28 37.75
N GLY A 3 32.88 11.40 37.51
CA GLY A 3 31.93 10.28 37.46
C GLY A 3 30.96 10.51 36.32
N ASN A 4 31.38 10.13 35.12
CA ASN A 4 30.70 10.35 33.84
C ASN A 4 29.64 9.26 33.64
N GLY A 5 28.38 9.55 34.00
CA GLY A 5 27.24 8.70 33.68
C GLY A 5 26.73 8.99 32.27
N LYS A 6 27.41 8.47 31.24
CA LYS A 6 26.85 8.45 29.88
C LYS A 6 25.72 7.43 29.86
N SER A 7 24.48 7.91 29.98
CA SER A 7 23.30 7.12 29.63
C SER A 7 23.39 6.81 28.14
N VAL A 8 23.49 5.52 27.81
CA VAL A 8 23.42 5.01 26.44
C VAL A 8 21.98 5.22 25.99
N MET A 9 21.76 6.28 25.22
CA MET A 9 20.49 6.50 24.54
C MET A 9 20.42 5.49 23.39
N THR A 10 19.66 4.42 23.61
CA THR A 10 19.35 3.41 22.59
C THR A 10 18.74 4.13 21.40
N SER A 11 19.44 4.11 20.26
CA SER A 11 18.95 4.72 19.02
C SER A 11 17.62 4.08 18.65
N ILE A 12 16.53 4.85 18.74
CA ILE A 12 15.26 4.51 18.10
C ILE A 12 15.58 4.42 16.62
N HIS A 13 15.29 3.27 15.98
CA HIS A 13 15.51 3.11 14.54
C HIS A 13 14.61 4.11 13.79
N SER A 14 15.16 5.26 13.43
CA SER A 14 14.50 6.25 12.57
C SER A 14 14.24 5.63 11.20
N PHE A 15 13.13 6.03 10.57
CA PHE A 15 12.85 5.69 9.18
C PHE A 15 13.91 6.28 8.25
N ASP A 16 14.56 5.46 7.41
CA ASP A 16 15.56 5.89 6.43
C ASP A 16 14.89 6.14 5.08
N LEU A 17 14.46 7.38 4.89
CA LEU A 17 13.82 7.82 3.65
C LEU A 17 14.77 7.73 2.46
N ASP A 18 16.05 8.05 2.63
CA ASP A 18 17.04 8.03 1.54
C ASP A 18 17.27 6.61 1.02
N ALA A 19 17.34 5.62 1.91
CA ALA A 19 17.41 4.21 1.53
C ALA A 19 16.19 3.78 0.70
N TYR A 20 14.99 4.21 1.09
CA TYR A 20 13.76 3.94 0.33
C TYR A 20 13.79 4.61 -1.06
N LEU A 21 14.13 5.90 -1.14
CA LEU A 21 14.20 6.61 -2.43
C LEU A 21 15.28 5.99 -3.34
N GLY A 22 16.38 5.54 -2.75
CA GLY A 22 17.39 4.71 -3.41
C GLY A 22 16.81 3.43 -3.98
N ARG A 23 16.07 2.67 -3.16
CA ARG A 23 15.43 1.37 -3.50
C ARG A 23 14.44 1.45 -4.64
N ILE A 24 13.69 2.54 -4.76
CA ILE A 24 12.74 2.76 -5.86
C ILE A 24 13.33 3.57 -7.04
N GLY A 25 14.60 3.96 -6.95
CA GLY A 25 15.26 4.74 -7.99
C GLY A 25 14.71 6.16 -8.15
N TYR A 26 14.09 6.73 -7.11
CA TYR A 26 13.58 8.11 -7.15
C TYR A 26 14.73 9.11 -7.01
N ARG A 27 14.75 10.13 -7.87
CA ARG A 27 15.80 11.18 -7.93
C ARG A 27 15.23 12.60 -8.04
N GLY A 28 13.90 12.73 -7.91
CA GLY A 28 13.21 14.01 -7.99
C GLY A 28 13.32 14.82 -6.69
N ALA A 29 12.65 15.98 -6.68
CA ALA A 29 12.58 16.84 -5.50
C ALA A 29 11.63 16.23 -4.45
N VAL A 30 12.11 16.12 -3.20
CA VAL A 30 11.33 15.56 -2.10
C VAL A 30 10.48 16.67 -1.47
N ALA A 31 9.24 16.81 -1.94
CA ALA A 31 8.26 17.76 -1.41
C ALA A 31 6.84 17.17 -1.46
N PRO A 32 5.92 17.58 -0.57
CA PRO A 32 4.55 17.07 -0.57
C PRO A 32 3.73 17.67 -1.71
N THR A 33 4.00 17.24 -2.94
CA THR A 33 3.35 17.70 -4.18
C THR A 33 2.74 16.52 -4.94
N LEU A 34 1.78 16.81 -5.83
CA LEU A 34 1.12 15.76 -6.62
C LEU A 34 2.12 15.04 -7.54
N ASP A 35 3.09 15.77 -8.10
CA ASP A 35 4.15 15.19 -8.93
C ASP A 35 5.00 14.18 -8.15
N THR A 36 5.38 14.52 -6.92
CA THR A 36 6.13 13.62 -6.03
C THR A 36 5.32 12.38 -5.69
N LEU A 37 4.04 12.54 -5.34
CA LEU A 37 3.15 11.41 -5.05
C LEU A 37 3.00 10.50 -6.28
N THR A 38 2.82 11.08 -7.45
CA THR A 38 2.66 10.36 -8.73
C THR A 38 3.91 9.56 -9.07
N GLU A 39 5.09 10.18 -9.00
CA GLU A 39 6.35 9.48 -9.29
C GLU A 39 6.65 8.37 -8.27
N ILE A 40 6.43 8.61 -6.98
CA ILE A 40 6.63 7.58 -5.95
C ILE A 40 5.68 6.41 -6.19
N GLN A 41 4.40 6.67 -6.45
CA GLN A 41 3.41 5.62 -6.68
C GLN A 41 3.65 4.84 -7.98
N ALA A 42 4.23 5.45 -9.01
CA ALA A 42 4.64 4.72 -10.21
C ALA A 42 5.88 3.84 -9.96
N ARG A 43 6.90 4.38 -9.28
CA ARG A 43 8.19 3.71 -9.07
C ARG A 43 8.15 2.60 -8.04
N HIS A 44 7.33 2.74 -7.00
CA HIS A 44 7.24 1.76 -5.91
C HIS A 44 6.86 0.36 -6.41
N PRO A 45 5.71 0.13 -7.09
CA PRO A 45 5.33 -1.20 -7.57
C PRO A 45 6.19 -1.72 -8.72
N ALA A 46 6.94 -0.83 -9.41
CA ALA A 46 7.93 -1.23 -10.41
C ALA A 46 9.22 -1.75 -9.77
N ALA A 47 9.57 -1.26 -8.58
CA ALA A 47 10.81 -1.61 -7.89
C ALA A 47 10.61 -2.69 -6.81
N ILE A 48 9.52 -2.63 -6.04
CA ILE A 48 9.23 -3.49 -4.89
C ILE A 48 8.11 -4.46 -5.28
N THR A 49 8.46 -5.73 -5.38
CA THR A 49 7.56 -6.78 -5.88
C THR A 49 6.44 -7.04 -4.88
N PHE A 50 5.20 -7.16 -5.36
CA PHE A 50 4.14 -7.74 -4.55
C PHE A 50 4.35 -9.26 -4.47
N GLU A 51 4.43 -9.82 -3.28
CA GLU A 51 4.63 -11.27 -3.06
C GLU A 51 4.05 -11.74 -1.73
N ASN A 52 3.80 -13.04 -1.61
CA ASN A 52 3.27 -13.67 -0.39
C ASN A 52 4.13 -14.84 0.13
N LEU A 53 5.43 -14.85 -0.14
CA LEU A 53 6.35 -15.94 0.21
C LEU A 53 6.37 -16.23 1.71
N ASP A 54 6.29 -15.20 2.56
CA ASP A 54 6.26 -15.42 4.01
C ASP A 54 5.01 -16.19 4.43
N SER A 55 3.80 -15.73 4.04
CA SER A 55 2.55 -16.41 4.40
C SER A 55 2.42 -17.78 3.74
N LEU A 56 2.87 -17.93 2.49
CA LEU A 56 2.91 -19.20 1.78
C LEU A 56 3.82 -20.23 2.48
N THR A 57 4.86 -19.76 3.17
CA THR A 57 5.78 -20.60 3.97
C THR A 57 5.40 -20.67 5.45
N GLY A 58 4.18 -20.28 5.80
CA GLY A 58 3.63 -20.39 7.16
C GLY A 58 4.13 -19.33 8.14
N ARG A 59 4.69 -18.22 7.66
CA ARG A 59 5.14 -17.09 8.49
C ARG A 59 4.21 -15.90 8.32
N VAL A 60 3.73 -15.35 9.42
CA VAL A 60 2.98 -14.08 9.43
C VAL A 60 3.98 -12.94 9.22
N PRO A 61 3.85 -12.10 8.17
CA PRO A 61 4.71 -10.95 7.99
C PRO A 61 4.62 -9.98 9.18
N SER A 62 5.75 -9.44 9.62
CA SER A 62 5.78 -8.38 10.64
C SER A 62 5.36 -7.05 10.02
N LEU A 63 4.51 -6.30 10.72
CA LEU A 63 4.08 -4.96 10.28
C LEU A 63 4.76 -3.82 11.05
N THR A 64 5.79 -4.12 11.85
CA THR A 64 6.58 -3.05 12.47
C THR A 64 7.35 -2.29 11.38
N LEU A 65 7.45 -0.96 11.50
CA LEU A 65 8.15 -0.15 10.51
C LEU A 65 9.61 -0.61 10.31
N ALA A 66 10.29 -1.00 11.38
CA ALA A 66 11.66 -1.48 11.32
C ALA A 66 11.77 -2.77 10.48
N ASP A 67 10.87 -3.73 10.68
CA ASP A 67 10.88 -4.98 9.92
C ASP A 67 10.46 -4.79 8.47
N VAL A 68 9.41 -4.01 8.21
CA VAL A 68 8.94 -3.71 6.86
C VAL A 68 10.04 -3.03 6.05
N GLN A 69 10.68 -2.01 6.62
CA GLN A 69 11.76 -1.29 5.93
C GLN A 69 12.98 -2.19 5.72
N ARG A 70 13.41 -2.96 6.74
CA ARG A 70 14.51 -3.92 6.58
C ARG A 70 14.21 -4.89 5.44
N LYS A 71 13.03 -5.50 5.43
CA LYS A 71 12.64 -6.52 4.45
C LYS A 71 12.52 -5.94 3.03
N LEU A 72 11.74 -4.88 2.84
CA LEU A 72 11.41 -4.35 1.51
C LEU A 72 12.54 -3.49 0.92
N VAL A 73 13.26 -2.76 1.77
CA VAL A 73 14.28 -1.79 1.36
C VAL A 73 15.67 -2.40 1.47
N THR A 74 16.10 -2.81 2.66
CA THR A 74 17.48 -3.27 2.89
C THR A 74 17.76 -4.64 2.27
N GLU A 75 16.87 -5.60 2.48
CA GLU A 75 16.99 -6.98 1.97
C GLU A 75 16.49 -7.12 0.52
N GLY A 76 15.89 -6.06 -0.04
CA GLY A 76 15.42 -6.02 -1.41
C GLY A 76 14.26 -6.97 -1.73
N ARG A 77 13.58 -7.50 -0.71
CA ARG A 77 12.42 -8.38 -0.88
C ARG A 77 11.17 -7.61 -1.29
N GLY A 78 10.10 -8.36 -1.53
CA GLY A 78 8.76 -7.84 -1.72
C GLY A 78 7.87 -8.07 -0.50
N GLY A 79 6.60 -7.74 -0.64
CA GLY A 79 5.57 -8.00 0.37
C GLY A 79 4.18 -7.77 -0.20
N TYR A 80 3.15 -8.19 0.52
CA TYR A 80 1.77 -7.97 0.12
C TYR A 80 1.21 -6.61 0.62
N CYS A 81 -0.10 -6.40 0.50
CA CYS A 81 -0.75 -5.10 0.68
C CYS A 81 -0.39 -4.34 1.98
N PHE A 82 -0.40 -5.01 3.13
CA PHE A 82 -0.14 -4.34 4.40
C PHE A 82 1.30 -3.84 4.49
N GLU A 83 2.28 -4.65 4.09
CA GLU A 83 3.70 -4.24 4.12
C GLU A 83 3.99 -3.11 3.13
N GLN A 84 3.44 -3.21 1.91
CA GLN A 84 3.62 -2.23 0.84
C GLN A 84 3.02 -0.87 1.20
N ASN A 85 1.75 -0.85 1.62
CA ASN A 85 1.05 0.39 1.92
C ASN A 85 1.43 0.96 3.30
N LEU A 86 1.89 0.16 4.27
CA LEU A 86 2.52 0.69 5.49
C LEU A 86 3.84 1.39 5.18
N LEU A 87 4.69 0.78 4.34
CA LEU A 87 5.93 1.42 3.90
C LEU A 87 5.63 2.75 3.19
N LEU A 88 4.69 2.73 2.24
CA LEU A 88 4.29 3.95 1.54
C LEU A 88 3.74 5.01 2.49
N ARG A 89 2.89 4.64 3.45
CA ARG A 89 2.36 5.57 4.46
C ARG A 89 3.48 6.29 5.19
N HIS A 90 4.47 5.56 5.68
CA HIS A 90 5.60 6.14 6.40
C HIS A 90 6.52 6.99 5.52
N VAL A 91 6.70 6.61 4.25
CA VAL A 91 7.40 7.45 3.25
C VAL A 91 6.68 8.78 3.09
N LEU A 92 5.38 8.75 2.83
CA LEU A 92 4.59 9.95 2.58
C LEU A 92 4.51 10.84 3.82
N ASP A 93 4.34 10.26 5.02
CA ASP A 93 4.42 10.98 6.29
C ASP A 93 5.80 11.67 6.46
N ALA A 94 6.90 10.97 6.14
CA ALA A 94 8.26 11.52 6.25
C ALA A 94 8.54 12.66 5.26
N ILE A 95 7.89 12.65 4.10
CA ILE A 95 7.96 13.74 3.10
C ILE A 95 7.09 14.95 3.53
N GLY A 96 6.16 14.74 4.46
CA GLY A 96 5.27 15.79 4.98
C GLY A 96 3.89 15.81 4.35
N PHE A 97 3.46 14.74 3.67
CA PHE A 97 2.07 14.58 3.26
C PHE A 97 1.17 14.37 4.47
N ARG A 98 -0.12 14.74 4.34
CA ARG A 98 -1.16 14.34 5.28
C ARG A 98 -1.80 13.03 4.79
N VAL A 99 -1.54 11.94 5.51
CA VAL A 99 -1.94 10.60 5.07
C VAL A 99 -2.74 9.89 6.15
N SER A 100 -3.83 9.22 5.75
CA SER A 100 -4.59 8.31 6.62
C SER A 100 -4.71 6.93 5.99
N GLY A 101 -4.73 5.91 6.85
CA GLY A 101 -4.91 4.52 6.44
C GLY A 101 -6.39 4.17 6.35
N LEU A 102 -6.79 3.48 5.29
CA LEU A 102 -8.14 2.96 5.07
C LEU A 102 -8.11 1.42 4.96
N GLY A 103 -9.30 0.82 5.05
CA GLY A 103 -9.53 -0.62 4.89
C GLY A 103 -10.51 -0.90 3.76
N ALA A 104 -10.18 -1.89 2.92
CA ALA A 104 -10.96 -2.22 1.72
C ALA A 104 -11.31 -3.70 1.66
N ARG A 105 -12.46 -4.00 1.06
CA ARG A 105 -12.96 -5.36 0.79
C ARG A 105 -12.66 -5.71 -0.66
N VAL A 106 -11.86 -6.74 -0.89
CA VAL A 106 -11.46 -7.17 -2.24
C VAL A 106 -12.67 -7.79 -2.96
N LEU A 107 -12.92 -7.33 -4.18
CA LEU A 107 -13.95 -7.84 -5.09
C LEU A 107 -13.33 -8.56 -6.30
N TRP A 108 -12.05 -8.27 -6.59
CA TRP A 108 -11.31 -8.88 -7.69
C TRP A 108 -11.32 -10.41 -7.57
N ASN A 109 -11.73 -11.08 -8.65
CA ASN A 109 -11.87 -12.54 -8.72
C ASN A 109 -12.61 -13.17 -7.53
N THR A 110 -13.48 -12.41 -6.87
CA THR A 110 -14.27 -12.89 -5.74
C THR A 110 -15.64 -13.35 -6.26
N PRO A 111 -16.00 -14.63 -6.10
CA PRO A 111 -17.31 -15.12 -6.52
C PRO A 111 -18.46 -14.39 -5.81
N ALA A 112 -19.65 -14.41 -6.42
CA ALA A 112 -20.85 -13.95 -5.73
C ALA A 112 -21.05 -14.74 -4.43
N GLY A 113 -21.33 -14.04 -3.33
CA GLY A 113 -21.40 -14.65 -2.02
C GLY A 113 -21.49 -13.62 -0.89
N PRO A 114 -21.19 -14.02 0.35
CA PRO A 114 -21.14 -13.11 1.48
C PRO A 114 -20.17 -11.96 1.27
N THR A 115 -20.42 -10.84 1.95
CA THR A 115 -19.54 -9.67 1.94
C THR A 115 -18.11 -10.07 2.38
N PRO A 116 -17.07 -9.82 1.56
CA PRO A 116 -15.69 -10.15 1.90
C PRO A 116 -15.19 -9.35 3.12
N PRO A 117 -14.20 -9.84 3.88
CA PRO A 117 -13.60 -9.07 4.98
C PRO A 117 -12.86 -7.83 4.45
N ARG A 118 -12.54 -6.89 5.34
CA ARG A 118 -11.60 -5.79 5.03
C ARG A 118 -10.18 -6.34 5.08
N SER A 119 -9.74 -6.95 3.98
CA SER A 119 -8.45 -7.65 3.86
C SER A 119 -7.40 -6.88 3.05
N HIS A 120 -7.71 -5.66 2.63
CA HIS A 120 -6.80 -4.82 1.85
C HIS A 120 -6.62 -3.45 2.51
N MET A 121 -5.40 -2.92 2.44
CA MET A 121 -5.04 -1.60 2.95
C MET A 121 -4.95 -0.62 1.78
N VAL A 122 -5.53 0.57 1.93
CA VAL A 122 -5.47 1.66 0.95
C VAL A 122 -5.12 2.93 1.70
N LEU A 123 -4.44 3.89 1.07
CA LEU A 123 -4.14 5.18 1.69
C LEU A 123 -5.04 6.27 1.12
N ARG A 124 -5.44 7.19 2.00
CA ARG A 124 -5.93 8.51 1.61
C ARG A 124 -4.83 9.54 1.83
N VAL A 125 -4.65 10.43 0.86
CA VAL A 125 -3.72 11.56 0.92
C VAL A 125 -4.52 12.85 0.74
N ASP A 126 -4.49 13.74 1.73
CA ASP A 126 -5.05 15.09 1.61
C ASP A 126 -3.96 16.05 1.12
N LEU A 127 -4.19 16.72 0.00
CA LEU A 127 -3.20 17.57 -0.67
C LEU A 127 -3.89 18.75 -1.38
N ASP A 128 -3.43 19.98 -1.13
CA ASP A 128 -3.91 21.21 -1.79
C ASP A 128 -5.44 21.42 -1.79
N GLY A 129 -6.12 20.95 -0.74
CA GLY A 129 -7.58 21.05 -0.60
C GLY A 129 -8.36 19.90 -1.27
N ASP A 130 -7.65 18.97 -1.91
CA ASP A 130 -8.18 17.76 -2.52
C ASP A 130 -7.85 16.51 -1.69
N ALA A 131 -8.57 15.42 -1.99
CA ALA A 131 -8.28 14.10 -1.44
C ALA A 131 -7.97 13.14 -2.58
N TYR A 132 -6.96 12.30 -2.37
CA TYR A 132 -6.52 11.26 -3.30
C TYR A 132 -6.50 9.91 -2.59
N ILE A 133 -6.65 8.84 -3.34
CA ILE A 133 -6.27 7.49 -2.91
C ILE A 133 -4.93 7.12 -3.54
N ALA A 134 -4.07 6.52 -2.72
CA ALA A 134 -2.81 5.93 -3.14
C ALA A 134 -2.79 4.46 -2.71
N ASP A 135 -2.34 3.60 -3.61
CA ASP A 135 -2.25 2.15 -3.37
C ASP A 135 -1.16 1.56 -4.25
N VAL A 136 -0.10 1.06 -3.60
CA VAL A 136 1.04 0.37 -4.24
C VAL A 136 1.07 -1.11 -3.89
N GLY A 137 0.00 -1.62 -3.28
CA GLY A 137 -0.02 -2.92 -2.61
C GLY A 137 -1.15 -3.84 -3.04
N PHE A 138 -1.91 -3.57 -4.11
CA PHE A 138 -3.05 -4.42 -4.48
C PHE A 138 -2.64 -5.78 -5.08
N GLY A 139 -1.51 -5.84 -5.77
CA GLY A 139 -1.02 -7.03 -6.48
C GLY A 139 -1.11 -6.88 -8.00
N GLY A 140 -1.73 -7.85 -8.69
CA GLY A 140 -1.71 -7.92 -10.16
C GLY A 140 -2.31 -6.72 -10.91
N MET A 141 -3.16 -5.92 -10.24
CA MET A 141 -3.80 -4.72 -10.80
C MET A 141 -3.45 -3.45 -10.00
N THR A 142 -2.25 -3.40 -9.42
CA THR A 142 -1.78 -2.26 -8.62
C THR A 142 -1.84 -0.95 -9.41
N MET A 143 -2.41 0.09 -8.80
CA MET A 143 -2.46 1.43 -9.39
C MET A 143 -1.07 2.05 -9.48
N THR A 144 -0.76 2.68 -10.61
CA THR A 144 0.55 3.32 -10.86
C THR A 144 0.49 4.85 -10.86
N ALA A 145 -0.64 5.41 -10.42
CA ALA A 145 -0.80 6.84 -10.17
C ALA A 145 -1.83 7.04 -9.04
N PRO A 146 -1.73 8.11 -8.24
CA PRO A 146 -2.76 8.47 -7.28
C PRO A 146 -4.04 8.84 -8.01
N MET A 147 -5.18 8.47 -7.44
CA MET A 147 -6.48 8.84 -8.00
C MET A 147 -7.16 9.86 -7.12
N ARG A 148 -7.70 10.93 -7.71
CA ARG A 148 -8.55 11.87 -6.99
C ARG A 148 -9.76 11.10 -6.46
N LEU A 149 -10.12 11.34 -5.20
CA LEU A 149 -11.27 10.73 -4.52
C LEU A 149 -12.56 11.41 -4.97
N THR A 150 -12.85 11.32 -6.26
CA THR A 150 -14.04 11.87 -6.92
C THR A 150 -14.69 10.77 -7.74
N ALA A 151 -15.98 10.53 -7.48
CA ALA A 151 -16.71 9.47 -8.15
C ALA A 151 -17.17 9.89 -9.56
N GLY A 152 -17.36 8.91 -10.44
CA GLY A 152 -18.05 9.07 -11.72
C GLY A 152 -17.17 9.43 -12.93
N THR A 153 -15.90 9.80 -12.73
CA THR A 153 -14.97 10.11 -13.82
C THR A 153 -13.86 9.06 -13.91
N ALA A 154 -13.62 8.54 -15.12
CA ALA A 154 -12.46 7.71 -15.39
C ALA A 154 -11.18 8.58 -15.34
N GLN A 155 -10.15 8.07 -14.68
CA GLN A 155 -8.86 8.72 -14.50
C GLN A 155 -7.80 7.86 -15.19
N GLU A 156 -7.06 8.45 -16.11
CA GLU A 156 -5.98 7.79 -16.82
C GLU A 156 -4.79 7.56 -15.89
N THR A 157 -4.19 6.38 -16.00
CA THR A 157 -2.92 6.04 -15.35
C THR A 157 -1.96 5.48 -16.40
N PRO A 158 -0.65 5.38 -16.13
CA PRO A 158 0.29 4.79 -17.08
C PRO A 158 -0.09 3.38 -17.57
N HIS A 159 -0.86 2.62 -16.77
CA HIS A 159 -1.27 1.25 -17.07
C HIS A 159 -2.76 1.11 -17.41
N GLY A 160 -3.40 2.21 -17.82
CA GLY A 160 -4.79 2.25 -18.25
C GLY A 160 -5.73 2.92 -17.24
N PRO A 161 -7.01 3.09 -17.61
CA PRO A 161 -7.91 3.92 -16.83
C PRO A 161 -8.54 3.16 -15.66
N TYR A 162 -8.69 3.89 -14.56
CA TYR A 162 -9.39 3.48 -13.35
C TYR A 162 -10.55 4.44 -13.09
N ARG A 163 -11.54 4.01 -12.30
CA ARG A 163 -12.62 4.90 -11.86
C ARG A 163 -13.11 4.56 -10.47
N LEU A 164 -13.66 5.56 -9.80
CA LEU A 164 -14.42 5.38 -8.57
C LEU A 164 -15.91 5.41 -8.88
N VAL A 165 -16.61 4.35 -8.51
CA VAL A 165 -18.07 4.28 -8.59
C VAL A 165 -18.63 4.48 -7.18
N PRO A 166 -19.57 5.43 -6.98
CA PRO A 166 -20.20 5.59 -5.69
C PRO A 166 -21.09 4.37 -5.39
N THR A 167 -21.06 3.95 -4.13
CA THR A 167 -22.02 3.04 -3.51
C THR A 167 -22.63 3.78 -2.31
N GLU A 168 -23.64 3.22 -1.64
CA GLU A 168 -24.40 3.92 -0.57
C GLU A 168 -23.53 4.80 0.34
N ASP A 169 -22.58 4.20 1.07
CA ASP A 169 -21.66 4.91 1.98
C ASP A 169 -20.18 4.59 1.69
N SER A 170 -19.85 4.23 0.45
CA SER A 170 -18.51 3.73 0.09
C SER A 170 -18.17 4.02 -1.37
N HIS A 171 -16.90 3.82 -1.73
CA HIS A 171 -16.43 3.89 -3.10
C HIS A 171 -15.95 2.53 -3.56
N ARG A 172 -16.34 2.14 -4.78
CA ARG A 172 -15.79 0.97 -5.45
C ARG A 172 -14.77 1.42 -6.49
N LEU A 173 -13.54 0.92 -6.37
CA LEU A 173 -12.53 1.10 -7.39
C LEU A 173 -12.72 0.06 -8.50
N GLU A 174 -12.72 0.51 -9.74
CA GLU A 174 -12.76 -0.33 -10.93
C GLU A 174 -11.59 0.00 -11.86
N ALA A 175 -11.00 -1.03 -12.47
CA ALA A 175 -10.02 -0.88 -13.54
C ALA A 175 -10.66 -1.29 -14.88
N ARG A 176 -10.28 -0.62 -15.97
CA ARG A 176 -10.72 -1.01 -17.31
C ARG A 176 -9.75 -2.02 -17.92
N ILE A 177 -10.27 -3.18 -18.33
CA ILE A 177 -9.50 -4.22 -19.03
C ILE A 177 -10.23 -4.51 -20.34
N GLY A 178 -9.56 -4.19 -21.47
CA GLY A 178 -10.23 -4.09 -22.76
C GLY A 178 -11.37 -3.08 -22.71
N ASP A 179 -12.58 -3.51 -23.04
CA ASP A 179 -13.78 -2.67 -23.03
C ASP A 179 -14.66 -2.84 -21.78
N GLN A 180 -14.17 -3.56 -20.78
CA GLN A 180 -14.94 -3.88 -19.58
C GLN A 180 -14.33 -3.24 -18.33
N TRP A 181 -15.19 -2.81 -17.43
CA TRP A 181 -14.81 -2.34 -16.10
C TRP A 181 -14.91 -3.49 -15.12
N HIS A 182 -13.83 -3.74 -14.39
CA HIS A 182 -13.76 -4.81 -13.41
C HIS A 182 -13.57 -4.24 -11.99
N PRO A 183 -14.37 -4.68 -11.02
CA PRO A 183 -14.24 -4.23 -9.64
C PRO A 183 -12.99 -4.81 -8.98
N LEU A 184 -12.19 -3.93 -8.36
CA LEU A 184 -11.02 -4.33 -7.59
C LEU A 184 -11.35 -4.49 -6.12
N TYR A 185 -11.87 -3.43 -5.50
CA TYR A 185 -12.26 -3.41 -4.10
C TYR A 185 -13.26 -2.29 -3.81
N VAL A 186 -13.93 -2.40 -2.67
CA VAL A 186 -14.80 -1.35 -2.10
C VAL A 186 -14.24 -0.90 -0.75
N PHE A 187 -14.26 0.41 -0.50
CA PHE A 187 -13.76 1.02 0.73
C PHE A 187 -14.67 2.17 1.17
N ASP A 188 -14.81 2.31 2.49
CA ASP A 188 -15.34 3.52 3.12
C ASP A 188 -14.15 4.41 3.54
N GLN A 189 -14.46 5.57 4.12
CA GLN A 189 -13.43 6.52 4.57
C GLN A 189 -13.15 6.40 6.08
N VAL A 190 -13.48 5.26 6.70
CA VAL A 190 -13.17 5.02 8.11
C VAL A 190 -11.68 4.76 8.25
N GLU A 191 -11.01 5.64 9.01
CA GLU A 191 -9.59 5.50 9.30
C GLU A 191 -9.32 4.19 10.07
N GLN A 192 -8.29 3.48 9.63
CA GLN A 192 -7.82 2.24 10.25
C GLN A 192 -6.54 2.52 11.06
N THR A 193 -6.40 1.77 12.15
CA THR A 193 -5.23 1.81 13.04
C THR A 193 -4.26 0.67 12.70
N SER A 194 -3.05 0.72 13.26
CA SER A 194 -2.08 -0.37 13.12
C SER A 194 -2.64 -1.71 13.62
N THR A 195 -3.44 -1.70 14.69
CA THR A 195 -4.06 -2.92 15.24
C THR A 195 -5.13 -3.50 14.32
N ASP A 196 -5.85 -2.68 13.56
CA ASP A 196 -6.79 -3.17 12.55
C ASP A 196 -6.05 -3.92 11.43
N TYR A 197 -4.89 -3.38 11.01
CA TYR A 197 -4.03 -4.02 10.03
C TYR A 197 -3.37 -5.30 10.55
N GLU A 198 -3.01 -5.38 11.84
CA GLU A 198 -2.49 -6.62 12.45
C GLU A 198 -3.52 -7.75 12.40
N VAL A 199 -4.79 -7.46 12.71
CA VAL A 199 -5.89 -8.44 12.62
C VAL A 199 -6.10 -8.89 11.18
N GLY A 200 -6.14 -7.93 10.24
CA GLY A 200 -6.26 -8.20 8.81
C GLY A 200 -5.11 -9.06 8.27
N ASN A 201 -3.87 -8.71 8.63
CA ASN A 201 -2.66 -9.47 8.30
C ASN A 201 -2.74 -10.89 8.81
N TRP A 202 -3.04 -11.09 10.10
CA TRP A 202 -3.11 -12.43 10.67
C TRP A 202 -4.13 -13.31 9.94
N TYR A 203 -5.32 -12.77 9.64
CA TYR A 203 -6.31 -13.48 8.84
C TYR A 203 -5.78 -13.84 7.45
N VAL A 204 -5.24 -12.87 6.70
CA VAL A 204 -4.73 -13.09 5.34
C VAL A 204 -3.58 -14.10 5.34
N ALA A 205 -2.69 -14.03 6.32
CA ALA A 205 -1.48 -14.85 6.37
C ALA A 205 -1.67 -16.26 6.95
N THR A 206 -2.78 -16.54 7.65
CA THR A 206 -2.95 -17.82 8.36
C THR A 206 -4.26 -18.54 8.10
N HIS A 207 -5.30 -17.84 7.64
CA HIS A 207 -6.61 -18.46 7.46
C HIS A 207 -6.52 -19.56 6.39
N PRO A 208 -6.98 -20.80 6.65
CA PRO A 208 -6.79 -21.93 5.72
C PRO A 208 -7.39 -21.71 4.33
N ALA A 209 -8.44 -20.90 4.22
CA ALA A 209 -9.07 -20.56 2.94
C ALA A 209 -8.47 -19.30 2.27
N SER A 210 -7.47 -18.65 2.87
CA SER A 210 -6.82 -17.50 2.26
C SER A 210 -5.99 -17.94 1.05
N LEU A 211 -6.15 -17.24 -0.08
CA LEU A 211 -5.31 -17.45 -1.26
C LEU A 211 -3.83 -17.22 -0.97
N PHE A 212 -3.52 -16.37 0.01
CA PHE A 212 -2.15 -16.04 0.42
C PHE A 212 -1.45 -17.18 1.19
N VAL A 213 -2.20 -18.20 1.61
CA VAL A 213 -1.67 -19.42 2.26
C VAL A 213 -1.57 -20.58 1.28
N THR A 214 -2.44 -20.61 0.26
CA THR A 214 -2.60 -21.78 -0.61
C THR A 214 -2.03 -21.60 -2.01
N THR A 215 -1.73 -20.37 -2.42
CA THR A 215 -1.32 -20.03 -3.78
C THR A 215 -0.13 -19.07 -3.76
N LEU A 216 0.86 -19.30 -4.63
CA LEU A 216 1.91 -18.31 -4.87
C LEU A 216 1.36 -17.16 -5.70
N ILE A 217 1.42 -15.95 -5.15
CA ILE A 217 1.00 -14.72 -5.80
C ILE A 217 2.21 -13.81 -5.89
N CYS A 218 2.53 -13.37 -7.09
CA CYS A 218 3.63 -12.44 -7.34
C CYS A 218 3.23 -11.47 -8.46
N ALA A 219 3.50 -10.18 -8.28
CA ALA A 219 3.27 -9.17 -9.29
C ALA A 219 4.31 -8.04 -9.19
N ARG A 220 4.65 -7.48 -10.33
CA ARG A 220 5.49 -6.28 -10.44
C ARG A 220 5.06 -5.53 -11.68
N THR A 221 4.93 -4.22 -11.60
CA THR A 221 4.65 -3.41 -12.78
C THR A 221 5.93 -3.18 -13.56
N ASP A 222 5.81 -2.82 -14.83
CA ASP A 222 6.94 -2.26 -15.55
C ASP A 222 7.15 -0.80 -15.08
N ALA A 223 8.31 -0.22 -15.38
CA ALA A 223 8.67 1.13 -14.93
C ALA A 223 7.91 2.26 -15.66
N GLY A 224 7.03 1.91 -16.61
CA GLY A 224 6.53 2.82 -17.65
C GLY A 224 7.51 2.96 -18.81
#